data_AF-A0A535V8E0-F1
#
_entry.id   AF-A0A535V8E0-F1
#
_cell.length_a   1.000
_cell.length_b   1.000
_cell.length_c   1.000
_cell.angle_alpha   90.00
_cell.angle_beta   90.00
_cell.angle_gamma   90.00
#
_symmetry.space_group_name_H-M   'P 1'
#
loop_
_entity.id
_entity.type
_entity.pdbx_description
1 polymer ?
#
loop_
_entity_poly.entity_id
_entity_poly.type
_entity_poly.pdbx_seq_one_letter_code
_entity_poly.pdbx_strand_id
1 'polypeptide(L)'
;MSVIANILIAALYIFMLILFVRVLFSWISPYPNNPIYRFTYAVTEPVLAPVRRRIPPVSGMDISPIVIWLAVLFVTAALRTLT
;
A
#
# COMPACT_ATOMS: atom_id res chain seq x y z
N MET A 1 -8.49 21.34 -9.86
CA MET A 1 -8.97 19.96 -9.65
C MET A 1 -9.37 19.33 -10.97
N SER A 2 -8.40 18.84 -11.75
CA SER A 2 -8.70 18.16 -13.02
C SER A 2 -9.35 16.79 -12.79
N VAL A 3 -10.22 16.35 -13.70
CA VAL A 3 -10.88 15.03 -13.62
C VAL A 3 -9.84 13.90 -13.53
N ILE A 4 -8.75 14.02 -14.28
CA ILE A 4 -7.64 13.06 -14.29
C ILE A 4 -6.99 12.96 -12.91
N ALA A 5 -6.73 14.09 -12.24
CA ALA A 5 -6.15 14.08 -10.90
C ALA A 5 -7.07 13.40 -9.89
N ASN A 6 -8.38 13.67 -9.97
CA ASN A 6 -9.36 13.03 -9.08
C ASN A 6 -9.41 11.51 -9.25
N ILE A 7 -9.36 11.02 -10.49
CA ILE A 7 -9.31 9.57 -10.76
C ILE A 7 -8.04 8.94 -10.20
N LEU A 8 -6.89 9.60 -10.38
CA LEU A 8 -5.61 9.11 -9.87
C LEU A 8 -5.60 9.06 -8.33
N ILE A 9 -6.10 10.12 -7.68
CA ILE A 9 -6.24 10.19 -6.22
C ILE A 9 -7.17 9.08 -5.72
N ALA A 10 -8.29 8.83 -6.39
CA ALA A 10 -9.20 7.74 -6.03
C ALA A 10 -8.52 6.37 -6.15
N ALA A 11 -7.76 6.13 -7.22
CA ALA A 11 -6.99 4.89 -7.39
C ALA A 11 -5.95 4.69 -6.28
N LEU A 12 -5.26 5.76 -5.87
CA LEU A 12 -4.31 5.73 -4.75
C LEU A 12 -4.99 5.35 -3.43
N TYR A 13 -6.18 5.91 -3.14
CA TYR A 13 -6.93 5.52 -1.94
C TYR A 13 -7.41 4.08 -1.97
N ILE A 14 -7.86 3.58 -3.13
CA ILE A 14 -8.22 2.17 -3.30
C ILE A 14 -7.00 1.29 -3.03
N PHE A 15 -5.84 1.65 -3.56
CA PHE A 15 -4.60 0.93 -3.29
C PHE A 15 -4.24 0.92 -1.79
N MET A 16 -4.40 2.06 -1.10
CA MET A 16 -4.18 2.11 0.36
C MET A 16 -5.14 1.22 1.13
N LEU A 17 -6.41 1.12 0.70
CA LEU A 17 -7.37 0.21 1.32
C LEU A 17 -6.96 -1.26 1.14
N ILE A 18 -6.49 -1.64 -0.06
CA ILE A 18 -5.98 -3.00 -0.33
C ILE A 18 -4.73 -3.28 0.53
N LEU A 19 -3.82 -2.32 0.63
CA LEU A 19 -2.63 -2.38 1.48
C LEU A 19 -3.00 -2.55 2.96
N PHE A 20 -4.00 -1.82 3.43
CA PHE A 20 -4.53 -1.94 4.79
C PHE A 20 -5.03 -3.35 5.07
N VAL A 21 -5.85 -3.91 4.18
CA VAL A 21 -6.35 -5.29 4.31
C VAL A 21 -5.19 -6.30 4.36
N ARG A 22 -4.13 -6.09 3.56
CA ARG A 22 -2.91 -6.91 3.65
C ARG A 22 -2.23 -6.82 5.01
N VAL A 23 -2.11 -5.63 5.59
CA VAL A 23 -1.54 -5.44 6.93
C VAL A 23 -2.40 -6.11 8.00
N LEU A 24 -3.73 -6.00 7.90
CA LEU A 24 -4.63 -6.71 8.80
C LEU A 24 -4.42 -8.23 8.76
N PHE A 25 -4.25 -8.82 7.57
CA PHE A 25 -3.94 -10.24 7.47
C PHE A 25 -2.65 -10.60 8.20
N SER A 26 -1.62 -9.75 8.16
CA SER A 26 -0.35 -10.00 8.86
C SER A 26 -0.47 -10.04 10.39
N TRP A 27 -1.49 -9.37 10.96
CA TRP A 27 -1.76 -9.38 12.40
C TRP A 27 -2.67 -10.53 12.82
N ILE A 28 -3.64 -10.89 11.98
CA ILE A 28 -4.64 -11.91 12.29
C ILE A 28 -4.08 -13.32 12.05
N SER A 29 -3.28 -13.51 11.01
CA SER A 29 -2.75 -14.81 10.62
C SER A 29 -1.32 -14.70 10.10
N PRO A 30 -0.36 -15.42 10.68
CA PRO A 30 1.01 -15.46 10.16
C PRO A 30 1.11 -16.11 8.77
N TYR A 31 0.17 -17.02 8.44
CA TYR A 31 0.17 -17.80 7.18
C TYR A 31 -1.22 -17.84 6.53
N PRO A 32 -1.73 -16.70 6.03
CA PRO A 32 -3.06 -16.63 5.43
C PRO A 32 -3.07 -17.32 4.05
N ASN A 33 -4.06 -18.19 3.80
CA ASN A 33 -4.19 -18.96 2.55
C ASN A 33 -5.54 -18.75 1.83
N ASN A 34 -6.25 -17.67 2.16
CA ASN A 34 -7.54 -17.37 1.54
C ASN A 34 -7.37 -16.54 0.23
N PRO A 35 -8.36 -16.57 -0.68
CA PRO A 35 -8.29 -15.83 -1.95
C PRO A 35 -8.12 -14.31 -1.78
N ILE A 36 -8.69 -13.73 -0.73
CA ILE A 36 -8.62 -12.28 -0.47
C ILE A 36 -7.17 -11.88 -0.18
N TYR A 37 -6.47 -12.64 0.68
CA TYR A 37 -5.06 -12.43 0.94
C TYR A 37 -4.20 -12.58 -0.33
N ARG A 38 -4.45 -13.61 -1.15
CA ARG A 38 -3.73 -13.79 -2.42
C ARG A 38 -3.90 -12.58 -3.34
N PHE A 39 -5.11 -12.05 -3.42
CA PHE A 39 -5.40 -10.85 -4.19
C PHE A 39 -4.66 -9.62 -3.64
N THR A 40 -4.80 -9.33 -2.35
CA THR A 40 -4.14 -8.15 -1.76
C THR A 40 -2.63 -8.24 -1.83
N TYR A 41 -2.06 -9.45 -1.64
CA TYR A 41 -0.64 -9.72 -1.84
C TYR A 41 -0.22 -9.44 -3.29
N ALA A 42 -0.91 -10.04 -4.28
CA ALA A 42 -0.56 -9.88 -5.70
C ALA A 42 -0.59 -8.42 -6.16
N VAL A 43 -1.55 -7.63 -5.69
CA VAL A 43 -1.69 -6.21 -6.06
C VAL A 43 -0.60 -5.35 -5.39
N THR A 44 -0.27 -5.62 -4.13
CA THR A 44 0.61 -4.73 -3.35
C THR A 44 2.07 -5.13 -3.39
N GLU A 45 2.40 -6.40 -3.66
CA GLU A 45 3.78 -6.91 -3.65
C GLU A 45 4.71 -6.26 -4.67
N PRO A 46 4.29 -5.94 -5.92
CA PRO A 46 5.15 -5.22 -6.86
C PRO A 46 5.64 -3.87 -6.33
N VAL A 47 4.86 -3.23 -5.45
CA VAL A 47 5.17 -1.94 -4.82
C VAL A 47 5.95 -2.12 -3.52
N LEU A 48 5.59 -3.12 -2.71
CA LEU A 48 6.24 -3.38 -1.41
C LEU A 48 7.60 -4.07 -1.55
N ALA A 49 7.78 -5.00 -2.49
CA ALA A 49 9.01 -5.79 -2.63
C ALA A 49 10.26 -4.93 -2.86
N PRO A 50 10.26 -3.89 -3.72
CA PRO A 50 11.40 -2.99 -3.86
C PRO A 50 11.74 -2.23 -2.58
N VAL A 51 10.73 -1.84 -1.80
CA VAL A 51 10.94 -1.12 -0.54
C VAL A 51 11.47 -2.06 0.54
N ARG A 52 10.93 -3.28 0.64
CA ARG A 52 11.37 -4.32 1.58
C ARG A 52 12.82 -4.76 1.32
N ARG A 53 13.28 -4.71 0.07
CA ARG A 53 14.70 -4.96 -0.26
C ARG A 53 15.65 -3.90 0.30
N ARG A 54 15.16 -2.67 0.55
CA ARG A 54 15.97 -1.56 1.08
C ARG A 54 15.81 -1.39 2.59
N ILE A 55 14.64 -1.73 3.12
CA ILE A 55 14.30 -1.54 4.52
C ILE A 55 14.10 -2.93 5.14
N PRO A 56 15.08 -3.43 5.92
CA PRO A 56 14.93 -4.73 6.55
C PRO A 56 13.72 -4.73 7.51
N PRO A 57 13.04 -5.87 7.68
CA PRO A 57 11.93 -5.98 8.62
C PRO A 57 12.39 -5.67 10.04
N VAL A 58 11.58 -4.92 10.78
CA VAL A 58 11.85 -4.58 12.19
C VAL A 58 11.05 -5.51 13.07
N SER A 59 11.73 -6.21 13.98
CA SER A 59 11.11 -7.20 14.88
C SER A 59 10.34 -8.30 14.15
N GLY A 60 10.78 -8.70 12.95
CA GLY A 60 10.10 -9.71 12.14
C GLY A 60 8.81 -9.22 11.46
N MET A 61 8.44 -7.95 11.63
CA MET A 61 7.31 -7.33 10.94
C MET A 61 7.76 -6.53 9.71
N ASP A 62 6.95 -6.61 8.66
CA ASP A 62 7.16 -5.83 7.44
C ASP A 62 6.69 -4.38 7.67
N ILE A 63 7.66 -3.46 7.72
CA ILE A 63 7.43 -2.00 7.85
C ILE A 63 7.30 -1.30 6.48
N SER A 64 7.52 -2.01 5.37
CA SER A 64 7.34 -1.42 4.04
C SER A 64 5.92 -0.86 3.78
N PRO A 65 4.81 -1.41 4.35
CA PRO A 65 3.49 -0.81 4.20
C PRO A 65 3.41 0.62 4.72
N ILE A 66 4.06 0.94 5.84
CA ILE A 66 4.05 2.29 6.42
C ILE A 66 4.75 3.28 5.49
N VAL A 67 5.89 2.87 4.94
CA VAL A 67 6.68 3.70 4.01
C VAL A 67 5.90 3.99 2.74
N ILE A 68 5.24 2.97 2.18
CA ILE A 68 4.36 3.14 1.02
C ILE A 68 3.16 4.02 1.36
N TRP A 69 2.57 3.86 2.54
CA TRP A 69 1.46 4.70 2.99
C TRP A 69 1.84 6.18 3.02
N LEU A 70 2.99 6.50 3.59
CA LEU A 70 3.53 7.87 3.61
C LEU A 70 3.80 8.39 2.19
N ALA A 71 4.41 7.58 1.32
CA ALA A 71 4.67 7.96 -0.06
C ALA A 71 3.36 8.30 -0.81
N VAL A 72 2.31 7.50 -0.64
CA VAL A 72 1.00 7.77 -1.26
C VAL A 72 0.38 9.07 -0.73
N LEU A 73 0.51 9.37 0.56
CA LEU A 73 0.04 10.64 1.13
C LEU A 73 0.75 11.85 0.51
N PHE A 74 2.07 11.79 0.36
CA PHE A 74 2.83 12.86 -0.31
C PHE A 74 2.44 13.03 -1.77
N VAL A 75 2.30 11.93 -2.52
CA VAL A 75 1.86 11.98 -3.93
C VAL A 75 0.47 12.59 -4.02
N THR A 76 -0.45 12.17 -3.15
CA THR A 76 -1.82 12.69 -3.13
C THR A 76 -1.86 14.19 -2.80
N ALA A 77 -1.06 14.63 -1.82
CA ALA A 77 -0.95 16.04 -1.47
C ALA A 77 -0.36 16.88 -2.61
N ALA A 78 0.68 16.37 -3.28
CA ALA A 78 1.29 17.02 -4.43
C ALA A 78 0.29 17.16 -5.59
N LEU A 79 -0.44 16.07 -5.92
CA LEU A 79 -1.47 16.11 -6.96
C LEU A 79 -2.55 17.15 -6.66
N ARG A 80 -3.04 17.22 -5.42
CA ARG A 80 -4.04 18.22 -5.02
C ARG A 80 -3.54 19.66 -5.09
N THR A 81 -2.25 19.87 -4.82
CA THR A 81 -1.65 21.22 -4.83
C THR A 81 -1.37 21.70 -6.25
N LEU A 82 -1.04 20.77 -7.16
CA LEU A 82 -0.61 21.08 -8.53
C LEU A 82 -1.77 21.13 -9.55
N THR A 83 -2.99 20.71 -9.20
CA THR A 83 -4.15 20.65 -10.13
C THR A 83 -5.37 21.44 -9.69
#